data_AF-T1L620-F1
#
_entry.id   AF-T1L620-F1
#
_cell.length_a   1.000
_cell.length_b   1.000
_cell.length_c   1.000
_cell.angle_alpha   90.00
_cell.angle_beta   90.00
_cell.angle_gamma   90.00
#
_symmetry.space_group_name_H-M   'P 1'
#
loop_
_entity.id
_entity.type
_entity.pdbx_description
1 polymer ?
#
loop_
_entity_poly.entity_id
_entity_poly.type
_entity_poly.pdbx_seq_one_letter_code
_entity_poly.pdbx_strand_id
1 'polypeptide(L)'
;MKTTIGLIFLFAVVNVSFSSSLRELNFIENLYTLKDIPKLVLTSMVNRRINQVKALYESVSIYKDTKTFYNATEQSLKLVLDYIDSNNTLIMNIFSRYSRIVRLISNVAEQTEIPNFDYLNFGSGFVNSLPRKELQGMLDAYIDDIEMVRKCEVSLGRSDRVDMKIVDRLKSLSNELRNYHFYRDDRTVSDSQSISQKTLDQCLLQLDFLIIHFVLNFKNSNLPQPSDTLTPFNEIGSHPRELKRIIALKAR
;
A
#
# COMPACT_ATOMS: atom_id res chain seq x y z
N MET A 1 -24.70 10.82 -23.75
CA MET A 1 -24.31 9.71 -22.85
C MET A 1 -22.80 9.71 -22.57
N LYS A 2 -22.25 10.73 -21.89
CA LYS A 2 -20.80 10.81 -21.55
C LYS A 2 -20.50 11.13 -20.09
N THR A 3 -21.52 11.34 -19.26
CA THR A 3 -21.39 11.76 -17.85
C THR A 3 -21.62 10.63 -16.84
N THR A 4 -22.13 9.49 -17.27
CA THR A 4 -22.50 8.39 -16.35
C THR A 4 -21.32 7.45 -16.03
N ILE A 5 -20.33 7.35 -16.92
CA ILE A 5 -19.15 6.47 -16.73
C ILE A 5 -18.18 7.05 -15.68
N GLY A 6 -18.05 8.38 -15.60
CA GLY A 6 -17.20 9.05 -14.61
C GLY A 6 -17.74 8.96 -13.17
N LEU A 7 -19.07 8.92 -13.00
CA LEU A 7 -19.69 8.81 -11.67
C LEU A 7 -19.59 7.39 -11.11
N ILE A 8 -19.71 6.35 -11.95
CA ILE A 8 -19.61 4.95 -11.53
C ILE A 8 -18.18 4.61 -11.11
N PHE A 9 -17.17 5.19 -11.77
CA PHE A 9 -15.77 5.06 -11.32
C PHE A 9 -15.51 5.76 -9.99
N LEU A 10 -16.15 6.91 -9.72
CA LEU A 10 -16.02 7.58 -8.42
C LEU A 10 -16.61 6.74 -7.29
N PHE A 11 -17.77 6.10 -7.48
CA PHE A 11 -18.38 5.24 -6.48
C PHE A 11 -17.68 3.88 -6.30
N ALA A 12 -17.12 3.31 -7.38
CA ALA A 12 -16.33 2.07 -7.28
C ALA A 12 -14.97 2.29 -6.58
N VAL A 13 -14.34 3.46 -6.77
CA VAL A 13 -13.09 3.83 -6.09
C VAL A 13 -13.32 4.21 -4.61
N VAL A 14 -14.50 4.75 -4.28
CA VAL A 14 -14.85 5.13 -2.89
C VAL A 14 -15.20 3.92 -2.01
N ASN A 15 -15.86 2.89 -2.56
CA ASN A 15 -16.32 1.74 -1.75
C ASN A 15 -15.25 0.71 -1.36
N VAL A 16 -14.03 0.78 -1.93
CA VAL A 16 -12.97 -0.22 -1.67
C VAL A 16 -11.78 0.37 -0.88
N SER A 17 -11.64 1.69 -0.76
CA SER A 17 -10.33 2.30 -0.43
C SER A 17 -10.25 3.04 0.91
N PHE A 18 -11.29 3.06 1.74
CA PHE A 18 -11.17 3.66 3.09
C PHE A 18 -10.41 2.76 4.07
N SER A 19 -10.32 1.48 3.75
CA SER A 19 -10.03 0.38 4.66
C SER A 19 -8.55 -0.03 4.63
N SER A 20 -7.64 0.83 4.16
CA SER A 20 -6.21 0.46 4.03
C SER A 20 -5.27 1.64 4.23
N SER A 21 -5.75 2.56 5.04
CA SER A 21 -5.15 3.78 5.48
C SER A 21 -3.85 3.60 6.25
N LEU A 22 -3.83 2.67 7.20
CA LEU A 22 -2.63 2.34 7.98
C LEU A 22 -1.68 1.45 7.17
N ARG A 23 -2.22 0.59 6.32
CA ARG A 23 -1.44 -0.23 5.39
C ARG A 23 -0.64 0.63 4.43
N GLU A 24 -1.28 1.64 3.83
CA GLU A 24 -0.58 2.60 2.99
C GLU A 24 0.58 3.27 3.76
N LEU A 25 0.36 3.74 4.99
CA LEU A 25 1.44 4.38 5.76
C LEU A 25 2.63 3.45 5.91
N ASN A 26 2.37 2.21 6.33
CA ASN A 26 3.39 1.18 6.50
C ASN A 26 4.07 0.85 5.15
N PHE A 27 3.32 0.78 4.06
CA PHE A 27 3.88 0.55 2.73
C PHE A 27 4.84 1.68 2.32
N ILE A 28 4.45 2.95 2.49
CA ILE A 28 5.29 4.10 2.14
C ILE A 28 6.52 4.19 3.06
N GLU A 29 6.38 3.92 4.36
CA GLU A 29 7.51 3.81 5.30
C GLU A 29 8.47 2.67 4.92
N ASN A 30 7.97 1.62 4.27
CA ASN A 30 8.80 0.55 3.73
C ASN A 30 9.47 0.90 2.40
N LEU A 31 8.98 1.87 1.63
CA LEU A 31 9.60 2.29 0.37
C LEU A 31 10.67 3.37 0.57
N TYR A 32 10.44 4.31 1.48
CA TYR A 32 11.29 5.47 1.70
C TYR A 32 11.77 5.53 3.14
N THR A 33 12.97 6.05 3.37
CA THR A 33 13.31 6.50 4.74
C THR A 33 12.42 7.70 5.09
N LEU A 34 12.05 7.88 6.36
CA LEU A 34 11.19 8.99 6.80
C LEU A 34 11.71 10.38 6.41
N LYS A 35 13.03 10.51 6.20
CA LYS A 35 13.66 11.77 5.78
C LYS A 35 13.61 11.98 4.26
N ASP A 36 13.37 10.91 3.50
CA ASP A 36 13.47 10.88 2.04
C ASP A 36 12.12 10.65 1.34
N ILE A 37 11.00 10.75 2.06
CA ILE A 37 9.67 10.71 1.44
C ILE A 37 9.54 11.93 0.52
N PRO A 38 9.37 11.76 -0.81
CA PRO A 38 9.24 12.88 -1.70
C PRO A 38 7.98 13.69 -1.37
N LYS A 39 8.11 15.02 -1.42
CA LYS A 39 7.00 15.97 -1.23
C LYS A 39 5.77 15.55 -2.04
N LEU A 40 5.98 15.20 -3.31
CA LEU A 40 4.94 14.80 -4.25
C LEU A 40 4.18 13.54 -3.80
N VAL A 41 4.86 12.57 -3.19
CA VAL A 41 4.25 11.35 -2.65
C VAL A 41 3.34 11.72 -1.47
N LEU A 42 3.86 12.49 -0.52
CA LEU A 42 3.09 12.93 0.64
C LEU A 42 1.87 13.78 0.23
N THR A 43 2.03 14.72 -0.70
CA THR A 43 0.92 15.49 -1.29
C THR A 43 -0.14 14.58 -1.90
N SER A 44 0.27 13.55 -2.65
CA SER A 44 -0.66 12.59 -3.27
C SER A 44 -1.44 11.79 -2.23
N MET A 45 -0.77 11.34 -1.16
CA MET A 45 -1.42 10.63 -0.05
C MET A 45 -2.47 11.49 0.64
N VAL A 46 -2.12 12.74 0.97
CA VAL A 46 -3.03 13.67 1.65
C VAL A 46 -4.23 14.01 0.77
N ASN A 47 -4.02 14.28 -0.52
CA ASN A 47 -5.10 14.54 -1.47
C ASN A 47 -6.05 13.35 -1.63
N ARG A 48 -5.51 12.12 -1.74
CA ARG A 48 -6.35 10.92 -1.79
C ARG A 48 -7.19 10.82 -0.51
N ARG A 49 -6.60 11.09 0.67
CA ARG A 49 -7.36 11.05 1.92
C ARG A 49 -8.45 12.10 2.01
N ILE A 50 -8.20 13.32 1.55
CA ILE A 50 -9.23 14.38 1.48
C ILE A 50 -10.42 13.90 0.65
N ASN A 51 -10.17 13.30 -0.52
CA ASN A 51 -11.24 12.80 -1.38
C ASN A 51 -12.06 11.69 -0.70
N GLN A 52 -11.40 10.77 0.02
CA GLN A 52 -12.08 9.71 0.77
C GLN A 52 -12.93 10.27 1.92
N VAL A 53 -12.39 11.22 2.68
CA VAL A 53 -13.12 11.87 3.80
C VAL A 53 -14.35 12.63 3.30
N LYS A 54 -14.23 13.34 2.17
CA LYS A 54 -15.36 14.02 1.53
C LYS A 54 -16.46 13.03 1.11
N ALA A 55 -16.08 11.95 0.46
CA ALA A 55 -17.05 10.94 0.03
C ALA A 55 -17.81 10.31 1.21
N LEU A 56 -17.14 10.12 2.35
CA LEU A 56 -17.79 9.65 3.57
C LEU A 56 -18.70 10.70 4.20
N TYR A 57 -18.27 11.96 4.23
CA TYR A 57 -19.08 13.07 4.72
C TYR A 57 -20.41 13.17 3.96
N GLU A 58 -20.38 12.92 2.65
CA GLU A 58 -21.55 12.92 1.76
C GLU A 58 -22.45 11.69 1.90
N SER A 59 -22.01 10.65 2.64
CA SER A 59 -22.83 9.46 2.89
C SER A 59 -24.12 9.82 3.63
N VAL A 60 -25.24 9.28 3.14
CA VAL A 60 -26.58 9.59 3.65
C VAL A 60 -26.82 8.98 5.03
N SER A 61 -26.13 7.89 5.38
CA SER A 61 -26.41 7.06 6.56
C SER A 61 -25.53 7.35 7.79
N ILE A 62 -24.73 8.42 7.80
CA ILE A 62 -23.83 8.71 8.92
C ILE A 62 -24.40 9.70 9.93
N TYR A 63 -24.10 9.48 11.21
CA TYR A 63 -24.53 10.35 12.32
C TYR A 63 -23.92 11.76 12.23
N LYS A 64 -24.57 12.73 12.89
CA LYS A 64 -24.14 14.14 12.90
C LYS A 64 -22.74 14.33 13.49
N ASP A 65 -22.39 13.59 14.52
CA ASP A 65 -21.06 13.65 15.14
C ASP A 65 -19.99 13.09 14.20
N THR A 66 -20.32 12.03 13.45
CA THR A 66 -19.46 11.49 12.39
C THR A 66 -19.24 12.52 11.27
N LYS A 67 -20.27 13.26 10.86
CA LYS A 67 -20.13 14.38 9.90
C LYS A 67 -19.21 15.48 10.44
N THR A 68 -19.37 15.83 11.72
CA THR A 68 -18.51 16.82 12.38
C THR A 68 -17.05 16.36 12.39
N PHE A 69 -16.81 15.08 12.70
CA PHE A 69 -15.48 14.47 12.65
C PHE A 69 -14.87 14.52 11.24
N TYR A 70 -15.61 14.14 10.20
CA TYR A 70 -15.09 14.17 8.82
C TYR A 70 -14.82 15.59 8.33
N ASN A 71 -15.66 16.56 8.66
CA ASN A 71 -15.39 17.96 8.33
C ASN A 71 -14.11 18.46 9.03
N ALA A 72 -13.94 18.20 10.33
CA ALA A 72 -12.72 18.57 11.06
C ALA A 72 -11.47 17.86 10.51
N THR A 73 -11.62 16.61 10.09
CA THR A 73 -10.57 15.81 9.44
C THR A 73 -10.16 16.42 8.11
N GLU A 74 -11.11 16.82 7.26
CA GLU A 74 -10.82 17.50 5.98
C GLU A 74 -10.02 18.78 6.20
N GLN A 75 -10.41 19.62 7.17
CA GLN A 75 -9.68 20.85 7.49
C GLN A 75 -8.27 20.54 7.99
N SER A 76 -8.10 19.51 8.81
CA SER A 76 -6.79 19.08 9.29
C SER A 76 -5.89 18.61 8.14
N LEU A 77 -6.44 17.90 7.15
CA LEU A 77 -5.69 17.46 5.97
C LEU A 77 -5.32 18.62 5.04
N LYS A 78 -6.19 19.63 4.89
CA LYS A 78 -5.86 20.86 4.16
C LYS A 78 -4.71 21.61 4.80
N LEU A 79 -4.71 21.74 6.14
CA LEU A 79 -3.57 22.31 6.85
C LEU A 79 -2.28 21.52 6.57
N VAL A 80 -2.33 20.19 6.56
CA VAL A 80 -1.16 19.37 6.19
C VAL A 80 -0.65 19.75 4.79
N LEU A 81 -1.53 19.91 3.78
CA LEU A 81 -1.12 20.36 2.44
C LEU A 81 -0.45 21.73 2.46
N ASP A 82 -1.04 22.70 3.15
CA ASP A 82 -0.48 24.05 3.25
C ASP A 82 0.94 24.03 3.87
N TYR A 83 1.15 23.17 4.87
CA TYR A 83 2.49 22.99 5.48
C TYR A 83 3.47 22.24 4.59
N ILE A 84 3.01 21.29 3.76
CA ILE A 84 3.86 20.63 2.75
C ILE A 84 4.43 21.66 1.78
N ASP A 85 3.63 22.66 1.41
CA ASP A 85 4.03 23.74 0.51
C ASP A 85 4.87 24.83 1.18
N SER A 86 4.86 24.89 2.50
CA SER A 86 5.71 25.80 3.27
C SER A 86 7.17 25.31 3.33
N ASN A 87 8.13 26.17 3.02
CA ASN A 87 9.56 25.86 3.13
C ASN A 87 10.07 25.75 4.59
N ASN A 88 9.21 25.98 5.58
CA ASN A 88 9.60 26.17 6.98
C ASN A 88 9.46 24.92 7.84
N THR A 89 8.96 23.80 7.30
CA THR A 89 8.67 22.60 8.10
C THR A 89 9.37 21.35 7.53
N LEU A 90 10.04 20.59 8.39
CA LEU A 90 10.65 19.31 8.01
C LEU A 90 9.57 18.30 7.59
N ILE A 91 9.73 17.67 6.42
CA ILE A 91 8.81 16.67 5.87
C ILE A 91 8.49 15.55 6.88
N MET A 92 9.47 15.10 7.65
CA MET A 92 9.27 14.08 8.70
C MET A 92 8.22 14.51 9.75
N ASN A 93 8.22 15.78 10.15
CA ASN A 93 7.24 16.29 11.11
C ASN A 93 5.84 16.31 10.50
N ILE A 94 5.74 16.71 9.23
CA ILE A 94 4.46 16.75 8.50
C ILE A 94 3.92 15.33 8.31
N PHE A 95 4.76 14.39 7.89
CA PHE A 95 4.38 12.98 7.74
C PHE A 95 3.85 12.41 9.06
N SER A 96 4.52 12.68 10.18
CA SER A 96 4.05 12.27 11.52
C SER A 96 2.68 12.85 11.88
N ARG A 97 2.41 14.13 11.54
CA ARG A 97 1.09 14.75 11.73
C ARG A 97 0.02 14.10 10.85
N TYR A 98 0.33 13.85 9.58
CA TYR A 98 -0.54 13.12 8.67
C TYR A 98 -0.87 11.72 9.20
N SER A 99 0.14 10.95 9.60
CA SER A 99 -0.04 9.61 10.17
C SER A 99 -0.93 9.61 11.41
N ARG A 100 -0.87 10.65 12.25
CA ARG A 100 -1.78 10.80 13.40
C ARG A 100 -3.23 11.05 12.98
N ILE A 101 -3.46 11.87 11.96
CA ILE A 101 -4.81 12.08 11.40
C ILE A 101 -5.36 10.75 10.88
N VAL A 102 -4.54 10.01 10.11
CA VAL A 102 -4.92 8.71 9.56
C VAL A 102 -5.30 7.69 10.64
N ARG A 103 -4.56 7.64 11.76
CA ARG A 103 -4.91 6.79 12.91
C ARG A 103 -6.26 7.16 13.53
N LEU A 104 -6.57 8.46 13.66
CA LEU A 104 -7.89 8.90 14.16
C LEU A 104 -9.02 8.46 13.22
N ILE A 105 -8.79 8.55 11.91
CA ILE A 105 -9.73 8.07 10.89
C ILE A 105 -10.00 6.57 11.07
N SER A 106 -8.96 5.74 11.21
CA SER A 106 -9.10 4.29 11.46
C SER A 106 -9.88 4.00 12.74
N ASN A 107 -9.59 4.70 13.84
CA ASN A 107 -10.28 4.50 15.11
C ASN A 107 -11.78 4.83 15.02
N VAL A 108 -12.16 5.88 14.28
CA VAL A 108 -13.57 6.20 14.03
C VAL A 108 -14.20 5.18 13.09
N ALA A 109 -13.46 4.69 12.08
CA ALA A 109 -13.93 3.65 11.19
C ALA A 109 -14.36 2.39 11.95
N GLU A 110 -13.58 1.95 12.93
CA GLU A 110 -13.91 0.81 13.80
C GLU A 110 -15.20 0.99 14.62
N GLN A 111 -15.56 2.24 14.93
CA GLN A 111 -16.78 2.59 15.69
C GLN A 111 -18.00 2.78 14.78
N THR A 112 -17.79 2.76 13.47
CA THR A 112 -18.83 2.93 12.46
C THR A 112 -19.03 1.62 11.70
N GLU A 113 -20.21 1.37 11.13
CA GLU A 113 -20.45 0.21 10.25
C GLU A 113 -19.74 0.34 8.88
N ILE A 114 -18.75 1.24 8.77
CA ILE A 114 -17.96 1.45 7.56
C ILE A 114 -16.90 0.34 7.51
N PRO A 115 -16.82 -0.45 6.43
CA PRO A 115 -15.81 -1.48 6.29
C PRO A 115 -14.40 -0.92 6.48
N ASN A 116 -13.70 -1.39 7.51
CA ASN A 116 -12.28 -1.12 7.76
C ASN A 116 -11.49 -2.42 7.59
N PHE A 117 -10.39 -2.38 6.85
CA PHE A 117 -9.48 -3.50 6.57
C PHE A 117 -8.04 -3.10 6.98
N ASP A 118 -7.88 -2.03 7.77
CA ASP A 118 -6.60 -1.51 8.27
C ASP A 118 -5.86 -2.48 9.19
N TYR A 119 -6.53 -3.54 9.63
CA TYR A 119 -5.92 -4.66 10.35
C TYR A 119 -5.12 -5.60 9.45
N LEU A 120 -5.24 -5.50 8.11
CA LEU A 120 -4.53 -6.34 7.13
C LEU A 120 -3.14 -5.79 6.75
N ASN A 121 -2.41 -5.26 7.74
CA ASN A 121 -1.11 -4.65 7.50
C ASN A 121 -0.01 -5.68 7.22
N PHE A 122 0.91 -5.32 6.32
CA PHE A 122 2.15 -6.05 6.10
C PHE A 122 2.97 -6.13 7.40
N GLY A 123 3.33 -7.34 7.84
CA GLY A 123 4.28 -7.55 8.94
C GLY A 123 3.71 -7.75 10.35
N SER A 124 2.38 -7.71 10.56
CA SER A 124 1.77 -8.04 11.88
C SER A 124 1.55 -9.55 12.12
N GLY A 125 2.26 -10.40 11.38
CA GLY A 125 1.94 -11.82 11.25
C GLY A 125 0.81 -12.00 10.24
N PHE A 126 1.06 -12.73 9.16
CA PHE A 126 0.06 -12.95 8.12
C PHE A 126 -1.18 -13.60 8.74
N VAL A 127 -2.35 -13.01 8.46
CA VAL A 127 -3.62 -13.71 8.64
C VAL A 127 -3.57 -14.94 7.74
N ASN A 128 -3.66 -16.14 8.32
CA ASN A 128 -3.46 -17.38 7.55
C ASN A 128 -4.54 -17.64 6.49
N SER A 129 -5.62 -16.86 6.49
CA SER A 129 -6.79 -17.06 5.62
C SER A 129 -7.65 -15.79 5.58
N LEU A 130 -8.02 -15.36 4.37
CA LEU A 130 -8.92 -14.23 4.16
C LEU A 130 -10.09 -14.62 3.25
N PRO A 131 -11.31 -14.12 3.52
CA PRO A 131 -12.40 -14.17 2.55
C PRO A 131 -12.01 -13.47 1.24
N ARG A 132 -12.51 -13.96 0.10
CA ARG A 132 -12.19 -13.39 -1.23
C ARG A 132 -12.40 -11.88 -1.32
N LYS A 133 -13.46 -11.35 -0.71
CA LYS A 133 -13.75 -9.91 -0.76
C LYS A 133 -12.64 -9.08 -0.10
N GLU A 134 -12.12 -9.56 1.03
CA GLU A 134 -11.04 -8.88 1.76
C GLU A 134 -9.71 -9.01 1.02
N LEU A 135 -9.40 -10.20 0.52
CA LEU A 135 -8.21 -10.43 -0.30
C LEU A 135 -8.21 -9.59 -1.58
N GLN A 136 -9.37 -9.49 -2.25
CA GLN A 136 -9.56 -8.66 -3.43
C GLN A 136 -9.35 -7.17 -3.09
N GLY A 137 -9.96 -6.69 -2.00
CA GLY A 137 -9.77 -5.31 -1.54
C GLY A 137 -8.31 -5.01 -1.23
N MET A 138 -7.58 -5.94 -0.63
CA MET A 138 -6.16 -5.78 -0.34
C MET A 138 -5.30 -5.72 -1.61
N LEU A 139 -5.55 -6.60 -2.59
CA LEU A 139 -4.89 -6.58 -3.90
C LEU A 139 -5.11 -5.24 -4.61
N ASP A 140 -6.36 -4.83 -4.75
CA ASP A 140 -6.73 -3.60 -5.45
C ASP A 140 -6.08 -2.38 -4.79
N ALA A 141 -6.08 -2.33 -3.46
CA ALA A 141 -5.55 -1.18 -2.77
C ALA A 141 -3.99 -1.16 -2.70
N TYR A 142 -3.27 -2.28 -2.78
CA TYR A 142 -1.82 -2.26 -3.03
C TYR A 142 -1.49 -1.81 -4.46
N ILE A 143 -2.27 -2.25 -5.46
CA ILE A 143 -2.11 -1.81 -6.85
C ILE A 143 -2.28 -0.29 -6.93
N ASP A 144 -3.30 0.26 -6.28
CA ASP A 144 -3.54 1.70 -6.23
C ASP A 144 -2.40 2.47 -5.56
N ASP A 145 -1.87 1.98 -4.43
CA ASP A 145 -0.73 2.59 -3.74
C ASP A 145 0.53 2.59 -4.63
N ILE A 146 0.81 1.48 -5.31
CA ILE A 146 1.94 1.37 -6.25
C ILE A 146 1.77 2.31 -7.44
N GLU A 147 0.58 2.41 -8.02
CA GLU A 147 0.33 3.34 -9.13
C GLU A 147 0.43 4.81 -8.71
N MET A 148 0.02 5.15 -7.49
CA MET A 148 0.27 6.48 -6.92
C MET A 148 1.77 6.77 -6.84
N VAL A 149 2.54 5.85 -6.24
CA VAL A 149 3.99 5.96 -6.14
C VAL A 149 4.62 6.09 -7.53
N ARG A 150 4.19 5.27 -8.50
CA ARG A 150 4.66 5.31 -9.88
C ARG A 150 4.47 6.67 -10.52
N LYS A 151 3.27 7.25 -10.43
CA LYS A 151 3.00 8.59 -10.97
C LYS A 151 3.91 9.65 -10.35
N CYS A 152 4.19 9.54 -9.06
CA CYS A 152 5.11 10.44 -8.37
C CYS A 152 6.54 10.25 -8.88
N GLU A 153 7.05 9.03 -8.92
CA GLU A 153 8.42 8.72 -9.36
C GLU A 153 8.66 9.08 -10.83
N VAL A 154 7.68 8.84 -11.71
CA VAL A 154 7.73 9.30 -13.11
C VAL A 154 7.86 10.83 -13.19
N SER A 155 7.09 11.55 -12.38
CA SER A 155 7.15 13.02 -12.32
C SER A 155 8.48 13.54 -11.78
N LEU A 156 9.18 12.72 -10.98
CA LEU A 156 10.52 13.00 -10.45
C LEU A 156 11.64 12.54 -11.39
N GLY A 157 11.32 11.97 -12.56
CA GLY A 157 12.30 11.46 -13.53
C GLY A 157 12.93 10.11 -13.14
N ARG A 158 12.29 9.35 -12.26
CA ARG A 158 12.79 8.10 -11.65
C ARG A 158 11.88 6.91 -11.94
N SER A 159 11.34 6.86 -13.17
CA SER A 159 10.35 5.84 -13.57
C SER A 159 10.86 4.40 -13.45
N ASP A 160 12.17 4.22 -13.56
CA ASP A 160 12.89 2.94 -13.47
C ASP A 160 12.87 2.32 -12.05
N ARG A 161 12.60 3.12 -11.01
CA ARG A 161 12.49 2.63 -9.62
C ARG A 161 11.30 1.71 -9.39
N VAL A 162 10.28 1.79 -10.25
CA VAL A 162 9.06 0.99 -10.15
C VAL A 162 9.12 -0.18 -11.13
N ASP A 163 9.27 -1.40 -10.60
CA ASP A 163 9.29 -2.62 -11.41
C ASP A 163 7.90 -2.96 -11.94
N MET A 164 7.65 -2.57 -13.20
CA MET A 164 6.37 -2.79 -13.86
C MET A 164 6.02 -4.28 -14.05
N LYS A 165 7.01 -5.18 -14.08
CA LYS A 165 6.71 -6.62 -14.19
C LYS A 165 6.01 -7.13 -12.93
N ILE A 166 6.36 -6.59 -11.76
CA ILE A 166 5.68 -6.91 -10.50
C ILE A 166 4.27 -6.31 -10.49
N VAL A 167 4.10 -5.07 -10.98
CA VAL A 167 2.78 -4.43 -11.09
C VAL A 167 1.84 -5.24 -11.99
N ASP A 168 2.32 -5.69 -13.14
CA ASP A 168 1.52 -6.49 -14.08
C ASP A 168 1.13 -7.86 -13.47
N ARG A 169 2.02 -8.48 -12.70
CA ARG A 169 1.72 -9.71 -11.95
C ARG A 169 0.65 -9.49 -10.87
N LEU A 170 0.72 -8.40 -10.12
CA LEU A 170 -0.32 -8.04 -9.14
C LEU A 170 -1.68 -7.84 -9.81
N LYS A 171 -1.72 -7.16 -10.96
CA LYS A 171 -2.94 -6.98 -11.74
C LYS A 171 -3.49 -8.30 -12.28
N SER A 172 -2.62 -9.20 -12.74
CA SER A 172 -3.03 -10.56 -13.16
C SER A 172 -3.66 -11.31 -11.99
N LEU A 173 -2.99 -11.33 -10.83
CA LEU A 173 -3.48 -12.01 -9.63
C LEU A 173 -4.84 -11.44 -9.16
N SER A 174 -5.00 -10.11 -9.17
CA SER A 174 -6.29 -9.46 -8.89
C SER A 174 -7.39 -9.90 -9.87
N ASN A 175 -7.08 -9.97 -11.17
CA ASN A 175 -8.04 -10.43 -12.17
C ASN A 175 -8.39 -11.92 -12.02
N GLU A 176 -7.41 -12.77 -11.72
CA GLU A 176 -7.61 -14.20 -11.45
C GLU A 176 -8.55 -14.40 -10.25
N LEU A 177 -8.31 -13.70 -9.14
CA LEU A 177 -9.17 -13.76 -7.96
C LEU A 177 -10.58 -13.22 -8.23
N ARG A 178 -10.69 -12.16 -9.03
CA ARG A 178 -11.98 -11.59 -9.45
C ARG A 178 -12.76 -12.57 -10.32
N ASN A 179 -12.09 -13.36 -11.15
CA ASN A 179 -12.72 -14.34 -12.03
C ASN A 179 -12.85 -15.73 -11.40
N TYR A 180 -12.28 -15.95 -10.21
CA TYR A 180 -12.34 -17.24 -9.53
C TYR A 180 -13.78 -17.62 -9.19
N HIS A 181 -14.20 -18.77 -9.68
CA HIS A 181 -15.52 -19.33 -9.42
C HIS A 181 -15.43 -20.34 -8.26
N PHE A 182 -16.17 -20.07 -7.18
CA PHE A 182 -16.30 -21.02 -6.09
C PHE A 182 -17.15 -22.20 -6.53
N TYR A 183 -16.53 -23.36 -6.72
CA TYR A 183 -17.28 -24.60 -6.84
C TYR A 183 -17.88 -24.92 -5.46
N ARG A 184 -19.21 -25.02 -5.37
CA ARG A 184 -19.85 -25.64 -4.21
C ARG A 184 -19.58 -27.13 -4.32
N ASP A 185 -18.69 -27.63 -3.47
CA ASP A 185 -18.63 -29.06 -3.23
C ASP A 185 -19.77 -29.35 -2.23
N ASP A 186 -20.82 -30.06 -2.67
CA ASP A 186 -22.02 -30.38 -1.86
C ASP A 186 -21.70 -31.34 -0.69
N ARG A 187 -20.41 -31.59 -0.45
CA ARG A 187 -19.87 -32.42 0.61
C ARG A 187 -19.61 -31.53 1.82
N THR A 188 -20.01 -32.01 2.99
CA THR A 188 -19.86 -31.39 4.31
C THR A 188 -18.38 -31.23 4.70
N VAL A 189 -17.64 -30.40 3.97
CA VAL A 189 -16.24 -30.03 4.23
C VAL A 189 -16.28 -28.71 4.97
N SER A 190 -15.63 -28.61 6.12
CA SER A 190 -15.50 -27.33 6.82
C SER A 190 -14.76 -26.32 5.95
N ASP A 191 -15.11 -25.04 6.02
CA ASP A 191 -14.58 -23.98 5.13
C ASP A 191 -13.04 -23.97 5.06
N SER A 192 -12.36 -24.31 6.18
CA SER A 192 -10.90 -24.38 6.30
C SER A 192 -10.23 -25.53 5.54
N GLN A 193 -11.00 -26.54 5.14
CA GLN A 193 -10.55 -27.70 4.35
C GLN A 193 -10.98 -27.61 2.88
N SER A 194 -11.71 -26.56 2.48
CA SER A 194 -12.13 -26.40 1.09
C SER A 194 -10.94 -26.05 0.18
N ILE A 195 -10.89 -26.65 -1.01
CA ILE A 195 -9.91 -26.32 -2.06
C ILE A 195 -9.99 -24.83 -2.41
N SER A 196 -11.20 -24.27 -2.37
CA SER A 196 -11.45 -22.85 -2.55
C SER A 196 -10.70 -22.00 -1.53
N GLN A 197 -10.78 -22.31 -0.24
CA GLN A 197 -10.01 -21.57 0.77
C GLN A 197 -8.51 -21.73 0.56
N LYS A 198 -8.03 -22.94 0.24
CA LYS A 198 -6.61 -23.15 -0.09
C LYS A 198 -6.15 -22.35 -1.31
N THR A 199 -7.04 -22.12 -2.27
CA THR A 199 -6.75 -21.26 -3.41
C THR A 199 -6.62 -19.80 -2.99
N LEU A 200 -7.50 -19.31 -2.11
CA LEU A 200 -7.38 -17.96 -1.54
C LEU A 200 -6.10 -17.80 -0.71
N ASP A 201 -5.75 -18.80 0.10
CA ASP A 201 -4.51 -18.82 0.89
C ASP A 201 -3.28 -18.72 -0.05
N GLN A 202 -3.29 -19.41 -1.19
CA GLN A 202 -2.23 -19.29 -2.20
C GLN A 202 -2.18 -17.93 -2.88
N CYS A 203 -3.33 -17.33 -3.19
CA CYS A 203 -3.38 -15.96 -3.71
C CYS A 203 -2.81 -14.96 -2.70
N LEU A 204 -3.08 -15.14 -1.41
CA LEU A 204 -2.53 -14.31 -0.34
C LEU A 204 -1.00 -14.44 -0.25
N LEU A 205 -0.46 -15.67 -0.32
CA LEU A 205 0.99 -15.90 -0.34
C LEU A 205 1.66 -15.25 -1.56
N GLN A 206 1.04 -15.33 -2.74
CA GLN A 206 1.55 -14.67 -3.93
C GLN A 206 1.57 -13.15 -3.80
N LEU A 207 0.51 -12.56 -3.21
CA LEU A 207 0.48 -11.14 -2.91
C LEU A 207 1.65 -10.76 -1.99
N ASP A 208 1.82 -11.47 -0.87
CA ASP A 208 2.93 -11.21 0.07
C ASP A 208 4.29 -11.20 -0.64
N PHE A 209 4.56 -12.27 -1.39
CA PHE A 209 5.80 -12.40 -2.15
C PHE A 209 6.01 -11.24 -3.13
N LEU A 210 4.97 -10.86 -3.88
CA LEU A 210 5.05 -9.76 -4.84
C LEU A 210 5.30 -8.41 -4.16
N ILE A 211 4.67 -8.13 -3.02
CA ILE A 211 4.88 -6.87 -2.27
C ILE A 211 6.29 -6.83 -1.65
N ILE A 212 6.78 -7.93 -1.08
CA ILE A 212 8.17 -8.03 -0.59
C ILE A 212 9.16 -7.71 -1.71
N HIS A 213 9.00 -8.38 -2.85
CA HIS A 213 9.89 -8.18 -3.99
C HIS A 213 9.79 -6.76 -4.54
N PHE A 214 8.60 -6.17 -4.57
CA PHE A 214 8.42 -4.78 -4.97
C PHE A 214 9.22 -3.84 -4.08
N VAL A 215 9.06 -3.95 -2.77
CA VAL A 215 9.74 -3.10 -1.77
C VAL A 215 11.26 -3.24 -1.87
N LEU A 216 11.76 -4.48 -2.00
CA LEU A 216 13.19 -4.74 -2.13
C LEU A 216 13.77 -4.16 -3.43
N ASN A 217 13.11 -4.38 -4.57
CA ASN A 217 13.54 -3.84 -5.86
C ASN A 217 13.53 -2.29 -5.83
N PHE A 218 12.47 -1.70 -5.30
CA PHE A 218 12.33 -0.27 -5.16
C PHE A 218 13.45 0.34 -4.29
N LYS A 219 13.81 -0.30 -3.17
CA LYS A 219 14.92 0.15 -2.32
C LYS A 219 16.28 -0.01 -2.98
N ASN A 220 16.52 -1.12 -3.67
CA ASN A 220 17.79 -1.39 -4.34
C ASN A 220 18.04 -0.44 -5.51
N SER A 221 17.00 0.09 -6.14
CA SER A 221 17.12 1.14 -7.15
C SER A 221 17.71 2.47 -6.62
N ASN A 222 17.76 2.67 -5.29
CA ASN A 222 18.38 3.83 -4.65
C ASN A 222 19.89 3.70 -4.44
N LEU A 223 20.47 2.52 -4.66
CA LEU A 223 21.90 2.32 -4.56
C LEU A 223 22.57 2.80 -5.86
N PRO A 224 23.69 3.54 -5.77
CA PRO A 224 24.48 3.81 -6.97
C PRO A 224 24.81 2.48 -7.63
N GLN A 225 24.44 2.35 -8.91
CA GLN A 225 24.96 1.28 -9.76
C GLN A 225 26.49 1.31 -9.62
N PRO A 226 27.17 0.19 -9.33
CA PRO A 226 28.61 0.17 -9.38
C PRO A 226 29.00 0.66 -10.79
N SER A 227 29.75 1.75 -10.86
CA SER A 227 30.28 2.24 -12.13
C SER A 227 30.95 1.07 -12.85
N ASP A 228 30.60 0.86 -14.11
CA ASP A 228 31.22 -0.12 -15.03
C ASP A 228 32.68 0.24 -15.35
N THR A 229 33.50 0.38 -14.30
CA THR A 229 34.95 0.45 -14.33
C THR A 229 35.47 -0.60 -13.38
N LEU A 230 35.27 -1.86 -13.75
CA LEU A 230 36.15 -2.95 -13.32
C LEU A 230 36.85 -3.47 -14.56
N THR A 231 38.07 -2.98 -14.73
CA THR A 231 39.15 -3.67 -15.46
C THR A 231 39.14 -5.16 -15.12
N PRO A 232 39.36 -6.05 -16.10
CA PRO A 232 39.31 -7.49 -15.87
C PRO A 232 40.47 -7.90 -14.97
N PHE A 233 40.20 -8.19 -13.70
CA PHE A 233 41.14 -8.90 -12.84
C PHE A 233 40.85 -10.39 -12.94
N ASN A 234 41.82 -11.07 -13.58
CA ASN A 234 41.95 -12.51 -13.64
C ASN A 234 41.90 -13.16 -12.25
N GLU A 235 41.29 -14.35 -12.22
CA GLU A 235 41.55 -15.49 -11.35
C GLU A 235 42.30 -15.24 -10.02
N ILE A 236 41.61 -15.30 -8.88
CA ILE A 236 42.10 -16.05 -7.69
C ILE A 236 40.92 -16.66 -6.92
N GLY A 237 40.84 -18.00 -6.97
CA GLY A 237 40.68 -18.86 -5.80
C GLY A 237 39.47 -18.66 -4.87
N SER A 238 38.50 -19.54 -5.01
CA SER A 238 37.52 -19.91 -3.99
C SER A 238 38.12 -20.09 -2.58
N HIS A 239 37.68 -19.30 -1.59
CA HIS A 239 37.85 -19.71 -0.19
C HIS A 239 36.71 -19.25 0.76
N PRO A 240 36.02 -20.16 1.50
CA PRO A 240 34.82 -19.86 2.29
C PRO A 240 35.04 -19.08 3.61
N ARG A 241 36.18 -18.41 3.79
CA ARG A 241 36.53 -17.75 5.07
C ARG A 241 36.19 -16.27 5.14
N GLU A 242 35.93 -15.62 4.02
CA GLU A 242 35.60 -14.18 3.97
C GLU A 242 34.12 -13.89 4.30
N LEU A 243 33.18 -14.79 3.94
CA LEU A 243 31.76 -14.62 4.27
C LEU A 243 31.48 -14.62 5.79
N LYS A 244 32.30 -15.32 6.59
CA LYS A 244 32.14 -15.37 8.06
C LYS A 244 32.56 -14.07 8.75
N ARG A 245 33.43 -13.24 8.14
CA ARG A 245 33.80 -11.93 8.71
C ARG A 245 32.72 -10.87 8.51
N ILE A 246 31.96 -10.94 7.42
CA ILE A 246 30.87 -9.99 7.15
C ILE A 246 29.67 -10.22 8.08
N ILE A 247 29.40 -11.48 8.46
CA ILE A 247 28.29 -11.80 9.38
C ILE A 247 28.63 -11.43 10.83
N ALA A 248 29.90 -11.49 11.24
CA ALA A 248 30.31 -11.22 12.63
C ALA A 248 30.36 -9.71 12.99
N LEU A 249 30.34 -8.80 12.00
CA LEU A 249 30.37 -7.35 12.23
C LEU A 249 28.98 -6.69 12.31
N LYS A 250 27.89 -7.45 12.13
CA LYS A 250 26.50 -6.98 12.30
C LYS A 250 25.85 -7.38 13.65
N ALA A 251 26.60 -8.01 14.55
CA ALA A 251 26.12 -8.46 15.85
C ALA A 251 26.76 -7.71 17.05
N ARG A 252 27.15 -6.44 16.84
CA ARG A 252 27.45 -5.49 17.91
C ARG A 252 26.66 -4.22 17.70
#